data_AF-A0A8T5TT00-F1
#
_entry.id   AF-A0A8T5TT00-F1
#
_cell.length_a   1.000
_cell.length_b   1.000
_cell.length_c   1.000
_cell.angle_alpha   90.00
_cell.angle_beta   90.00
_cell.angle_gamma   90.00
#
_symmetry.space_group_name_H-M   'P 1'
#
loop_
_entity.id
_entity.type
_entity.pdbx_description
1 polymer ?
#
loop_
_entity_poly.entity_id
_entity_poly.type
_entity_poly.pdbx_seq_one_letter_code
_entity_poly.pdbx_strand_id
1 'polypeptide(L)'
;MKIGQNRIAVIIGKNGETKRDIEESLGVQIVLDSKTGDCEIKPIIGHPKYNPLNTFSAQKVVNAINRGFNPAKAMKLLDETFDIEVFNLYDILG
;
A
#
# COMPACT_ATOMS: atom_id res chain seq x y z
N MET A 1 1.22 9.08 4.42
CA MET A 1 0.12 8.40 5.14
C MET A 1 0.66 7.75 6.41
N LYS A 2 -0.17 7.52 7.42
CA LYS A 2 0.25 6.89 8.68
C LYS A 2 -0.08 5.40 8.71
N ILE A 3 0.89 4.59 9.11
CA ILE A 3 0.78 3.12 9.21
C ILE A 3 0.78 2.72 10.68
N GLY A 4 -0.11 1.79 11.04
CA GLY A 4 -0.12 1.20 12.37
C GLY A 4 1.16 0.39 12.61
N GLN A 5 1.79 0.56 13.76
CA GLN A 5 3.08 -0.07 14.10
C GLN A 5 3.07 -1.60 13.92
N ASN A 6 1.95 -2.24 14.30
CA ASN A 6 1.73 -3.67 14.15
C ASN A 6 1.58 -4.14 12.68
N ARG A 7 1.46 -3.23 11.71
CA ARG A 7 1.29 -3.54 10.28
C ARG A 7 2.52 -3.24 9.44
N ILE A 8 3.49 -2.49 9.97
CA ILE A 8 4.75 -2.18 9.28
C ILE A 8 5.46 -3.47 8.84
N ALA A 9 5.63 -4.44 9.73
CA ALA A 9 6.27 -5.71 9.42
C ALA A 9 5.56 -6.49 8.29
N VAL A 10 4.24 -6.35 8.17
CA VAL A 10 3.45 -7.03 7.14
C VAL A 10 3.58 -6.36 5.78
N ILE A 11 3.66 -5.02 5.76
CA ILE A 11 3.93 -4.23 4.54
C ILE A 11 5.35 -4.50 4.04
N ILE A 12 6.33 -4.61 4.96
CA ILE A 12 7.70 -4.98 4.60
C ILE A 12 7.73 -6.43 4.09
N GLY A 13 7.07 -7.37 4.80
CA GLY A 13 7.11 -8.79 4.46
C GLY A 13 8.43 -9.45 4.85
N LYS A 14 8.53 -10.77 4.71
CA LYS A 14 9.76 -11.50 5.02
C LYS A 14 10.87 -11.01 4.08
N ASN A 15 12.00 -10.56 4.64
CA ASN A 15 13.13 -10.04 3.86
C ASN A 15 12.75 -8.91 2.86
N GLY A 16 11.68 -8.15 3.16
CA GLY A 16 11.21 -7.08 2.28
C GLY A 16 10.38 -7.56 1.08
N GLU A 17 9.96 -8.83 1.01
CA GLU A 17 9.28 -9.41 -0.16
C GLU A 17 8.00 -8.64 -0.53
N THR A 18 7.08 -8.42 0.42
CA THR A 18 5.80 -7.75 0.15
C THR A 18 6.01 -6.35 -0.39
N LYS A 19 6.93 -5.60 0.22
CA LYS A 19 7.25 -4.25 -0.22
C LYS A 19 7.78 -4.27 -1.64
N ARG A 20 8.75 -5.16 -1.93
CA ARG A 20 9.37 -5.29 -3.25
C ARG A 20 8.35 -5.67 -4.31
N ASP A 21 7.44 -6.60 -4.01
CA ASP A 21 6.41 -7.03 -4.95
C ASP A 21 5.48 -5.87 -5.35
N ILE A 22 5.11 -5.01 -4.40
CA ILE A 22 4.29 -3.82 -4.67
C ILE A 22 5.08 -2.82 -5.52
N GLU A 23 6.33 -2.53 -5.11
CA GLU A 23 7.22 -1.59 -5.80
C GLU A 23 7.48 -2.01 -7.26
N GLU A 24 7.82 -3.28 -7.51
CA GLU A 24 8.10 -3.81 -8.84
C GLU A 24 6.85 -3.95 -9.72
N SER A 25 5.69 -4.24 -9.13
CA SER A 25 4.44 -4.37 -9.88
C SER A 25 3.96 -3.03 -10.42
N LEU A 26 4.18 -1.95 -9.65
CA LEU A 26 3.64 -0.62 -9.93
C LEU A 26 4.71 0.40 -10.39
N GLY A 27 5.99 0.04 -10.34
CA GLY A 27 7.07 0.99 -10.66
C GLY A 27 7.13 2.17 -9.70
N VAL A 28 6.92 1.91 -8.41
CA VAL A 28 6.91 2.91 -7.34
C VAL A 28 7.94 2.56 -6.28
N GLN A 29 8.25 3.51 -5.42
CA GLN A 29 9.05 3.33 -4.22
C GLN A 29 8.20 3.60 -2.99
N ILE A 30 8.24 2.71 -2.02
CA ILE A 30 7.61 2.83 -0.71
C ILE A 30 8.69 3.26 0.29
N VAL A 31 8.61 4.50 0.75
CA VAL A 31 9.49 5.04 1.79
C VAL A 31 8.73 4.95 3.11
N LEU A 32 9.19 4.06 4.00
CA LEU A 32 8.52 3.80 5.28
C LEU A 32 9.51 4.00 6.43
N ASP A 33 9.17 4.88 7.36
CA ASP A 33 9.86 5.06 8.64
C ASP A 33 9.26 4.09 9.66
N SER A 34 10.07 3.13 10.11
CA SER A 34 9.63 2.09 11.06
C SER A 34 9.47 2.60 12.49
N LYS A 35 10.02 3.76 12.84
CA LYS A 35 9.88 4.38 14.16
C LYS A 35 8.62 5.22 14.22
N THR A 36 8.39 6.07 13.21
CA THR A 36 7.23 6.97 13.20
C THR A 36 5.99 6.32 12.61
N GLY A 37 6.14 5.33 11.71
CA GLY A 37 5.05 4.79 10.91
C GLY A 37 4.66 5.70 9.74
N ASP A 38 5.48 6.70 9.40
CA ASP A 38 5.25 7.53 8.22
C ASP A 38 5.59 6.74 6.96
N CYS A 39 4.63 6.70 6.04
CA CYS A 39 4.78 6.03 4.76
C CYS A 39 4.48 7.00 3.63
N GLU A 40 5.39 7.07 2.67
CA GLU A 40 5.30 7.87 1.45
C GLU A 40 5.47 6.93 0.24
N ILE A 41 4.68 7.17 -0.80
CA ILE A 41 4.77 6.44 -2.06
C ILE A 41 5.26 7.41 -3.11
N LYS A 42 6.36 7.07 -3.77
CA LYS A 42 7.00 7.90 -4.80
C LYS A 42 6.98 7.17 -6.14
N PRO A 43 6.75 7.88 -7.25
CA PRO A 43 6.91 7.29 -8.56
C PRO A 43 8.39 7.04 -8.87
N ILE A 44 8.71 5.95 -9.56
CA ILE A 44 10.04 5.76 -10.15
C ILE A 44 9.96 6.22 -11.60
N ILE A 45 10.39 7.46 -11.85
CA ILE A 45 10.34 8.06 -13.19
C ILE A 45 11.20 7.24 -14.16
N GLY A 46 10.61 6.88 -15.31
CA GLY A 46 11.26 6.05 -16.32
C GLY A 46 11.18 4.54 -16.09
N HIS A 47 10.53 4.08 -15.01
CA HIS A 47 10.28 2.65 -14.81
C HIS A 47 9.27 2.13 -15.86
N PRO A 48 9.53 0.99 -16.54
CA PRO A 48 8.73 0.53 -17.68
C PRO A 48 7.28 0.18 -17.34
N LYS A 49 7.01 -0.15 -16.07
CA LYS A 49 5.66 -0.46 -15.57
C LYS A 49 4.94 0.73 -14.95
N TYR A 50 5.62 1.86 -14.77
CA TYR A 50 5.02 3.01 -14.08
C TYR A 50 4.03 3.74 -14.99
N ASN A 51 2.83 4.02 -14.46
CA ASN A 51 1.89 4.98 -15.01
C ASN A 51 1.41 5.95 -13.90
N PRO A 52 0.81 7.12 -14.24
CA PRO A 52 0.43 8.12 -13.24
C PRO A 52 -0.52 7.64 -12.14
N LEU A 53 -1.36 6.64 -12.39
CA LEU A 53 -2.32 6.11 -11.40
C LEU A 53 -1.69 5.10 -10.44
N ASN A 54 -0.50 4.57 -10.76
CA ASN A 54 0.13 3.55 -9.94
C ASN A 54 0.47 4.00 -8.52
N THR A 55 0.76 5.29 -8.30
CA THR A 55 0.95 5.82 -6.94
C THR A 55 -0.32 5.69 -6.12
N PHE A 56 -1.48 5.94 -6.72
CA PHE A 56 -2.79 5.79 -6.10
C PHE A 56 -3.13 4.31 -5.87
N SER A 57 -2.88 3.42 -6.84
CA SER A 57 -3.07 1.97 -6.67
C SER A 57 -2.17 1.40 -5.57
N ALA A 58 -0.89 1.81 -5.52
CA ALA A 58 0.02 1.44 -4.44
C ALA A 58 -0.51 1.92 -3.09
N GLN A 59 -1.06 3.13 -3.04
CA GLN A 59 -1.64 3.67 -1.81
C GLN A 59 -2.87 2.88 -1.36
N LYS A 60 -3.71 2.41 -2.30
CA LYS A 60 -4.82 1.49 -2.01
C LYS A 60 -4.32 0.17 -1.44
N VAL A 61 -3.33 -0.46 -2.07
CA VAL A 61 -2.72 -1.73 -1.60
C VAL A 61 -2.15 -1.58 -0.19
N VAL A 62 -1.31 -0.56 0.04
CA VAL A 62 -0.70 -0.30 1.36
C VAL A 62 -1.77 0.00 2.41
N ASN A 63 -2.81 0.77 2.08
CA ASN A 63 -3.94 1.03 2.96
C ASN A 63 -4.73 -0.23 3.32
N ALA A 64 -4.94 -1.14 2.36
CA ALA A 64 -5.61 -2.40 2.60
C ALA A 64 -4.81 -3.25 3.59
N ILE A 65 -3.49 -3.36 3.39
CA ILE A 65 -2.62 -4.08 4.33
C ILE A 65 -2.64 -3.42 5.71
N ASN A 66 -2.59 -2.09 5.77
CA ASN A 66 -2.67 -1.34 7.02
C ASN A 66 -4.00 -1.58 7.77
N ARG A 67 -5.09 -1.86 7.05
CA ARG A 67 -6.41 -2.19 7.61
C ARG A 67 -6.63 -3.67 7.89
N GLY A 68 -5.58 -4.49 7.80
CA GLY A 68 -5.62 -5.89 8.22
C GLY A 68 -5.83 -6.90 7.09
N PHE A 69 -5.97 -6.46 5.84
CA PHE A 69 -5.89 -7.41 4.72
C PHE A 69 -4.48 -8.03 4.67
N ASN A 70 -4.40 -9.32 4.32
CA ASN A 70 -3.11 -9.95 4.03
C ASN A 70 -2.57 -9.46 2.67
N PRO A 71 -1.26 -9.58 2.41
CA PRO A 71 -0.65 -9.11 1.16
C PRO A 71 -1.33 -9.70 -0.09
N ALA A 72 -1.55 -11.01 -0.12
CA ALA A 72 -2.16 -11.70 -1.27
C ALA A 72 -3.55 -11.13 -1.64
N LYS A 73 -4.38 -10.79 -0.65
CA LYS A 73 -5.71 -10.20 -0.89
C LYS A 73 -5.61 -8.71 -1.25
N ALA A 74 -4.68 -7.98 -0.65
CA ALA A 74 -4.45 -6.57 -0.97
C ALA A 74 -3.94 -6.37 -2.40
N MET A 75 -3.07 -7.27 -2.90
CA MET A 75 -2.53 -7.23 -4.27
C MET A 75 -3.60 -7.38 -5.36
N LYS A 76 -4.83 -7.80 -5.03
CA LYS A 76 -5.94 -7.76 -5.99
C LYS A 76 -6.26 -6.34 -6.47
N LEU A 77 -5.92 -5.31 -5.69
CA LEU A 77 -6.11 -3.90 -6.04
C LEU A 77 -5.16 -3.40 -7.15
N LEU A 78 -4.27 -4.27 -7.66
CA LEU A 78 -3.53 -4.02 -8.90
C LEU A 78 -4.42 -4.14 -10.14
N ASP A 79 -5.48 -4.93 -10.04
CA ASP A 79 -6.49 -5.06 -11.08
C ASP A 79 -7.54 -3.96 -10.91
N GLU A 80 -7.76 -3.19 -11.96
CA GLU A 80 -8.67 -2.04 -11.98
C GLU A 80 -10.15 -2.42 -11.75
N THR A 81 -10.50 -3.70 -11.84
CA THR A 81 -11.84 -4.22 -11.51
C THR A 81 -12.06 -4.40 -10.00
N PHE A 82 -11.01 -4.26 -9.18
CA PHE A 82 -11.10 -4.30 -7.72
C PHE A 82 -10.93 -2.91 -7.13
N ASP A 83 -11.69 -2.62 -6.08
CA ASP A 83 -11.50 -1.42 -5.27
C ASP A 83 -11.59 -1.72 -3.76
N ILE A 84 -11.12 -0.77 -2.95
CA ILE A 84 -11.25 -0.75 -1.50
C ILE A 84 -12.00 0.51 -1.07
N GLU A 85 -13.09 0.30 -0.36
CA GLU A 85 -13.86 1.36 0.29
C GLU A 85 -13.80 1.18 1.80
N VAL A 86 -13.68 2.31 2.51
CA VAL A 86 -13.51 2.31 3.96
C VAL A 86 -14.56 3.23 4.55
N PHE A 87 -15.46 2.63 5.33
CA PHE A 87 -16.48 3.36 6.06
C PHE A 87 -16.04 3.58 7.50
N ASN A 88 -16.02 4.85 7.94
CA ASN A 88 -15.88 5.16 9.35
C ASN A 88 -17.27 5.16 9.99
N LEU A 89 -17.55 4.16 10.82
CA LEU A 89 -18.87 4.02 11.42
C LEU A 89 -19.17 5.11 12.46
N TYR A 90 -18.15 5.67 13.12
CA TYR A 90 -18.37 6.79 14.04
C TYR A 90 -18.86 8.04 13.31
N ASP A 91 -18.28 8.34 12.14
CA ASP A 91 -18.71 9.47 11.31
C ASP A 91 -20.15 9.28 10.79
N ILE A 92 -20.60 8.03 10.66
CA ILE A 92 -21.93 7.68 10.13
C ILE A 92 -22.98 7.60 11.25
N LEU A 93 -22.63 7.08 12.42
CA LEU A 93 -23.59 6.68 13.46
C LEU A 93 -23.54 7.54 14.74
N GLY A 94 -22.47 8.32 14.96
CA GLY A 94 -22.24 9.07 16.20
C GLY A 94 -21.54 8.23 17.25
#